data_AF-A0AB35W982-F1
#
_entry.id   AF-A0AB35W982-F1
#
_cell.length_a   1.000
_cell.length_b   1.000
_cell.length_c   1.000
_cell.angle_alpha   90.00
_cell.angle_beta   90.00
_cell.angle_gamma   90.00
#
_symmetry.space_group_name_H-M   'P 1'
#
loop_
_entity.id
_entity.type
_entity.pdbx_description
1 polymer ?
#
loop_
_entity_poly.entity_id
_entity_poly.type
_entity_poly.pdbx_seq_one_letter_code
_entity_poly.pdbx_strand_id
1 'polypeptide(L)'
;MNKLTSIYLDLIRFTAALVVVLSHAAGFTSLKIPIISGLGTEAVVVFFVLSGYVIAYVSNNKENNYAAFFKARAIRIYSVLVPAILITFFLDHIGLKYNPSYYFSHPNFYSDYSFFTFIKLVFFLGEGFNQHLVFGSNEPIWSIGFECIYYILFGALLFCGFVE
;
A
#
# COMPACT_ATOMS: atom_id res chain seq x y z
N MET A 1 5.35 -3.43 -25.10
CA MET A 1 4.18 -4.15 -24.57
C MET A 1 2.97 -3.69 -25.36
N ASN A 2 2.26 -4.62 -25.99
CA ASN A 2 1.04 -4.29 -26.70
C ASN A 2 -0.11 -4.01 -25.70
N LYS A 3 -1.22 -3.46 -26.20
CA LYS A 3 -2.37 -3.08 -25.35
C LYS A 3 -2.97 -4.27 -24.60
N LEU A 4 -3.06 -5.44 -25.25
CA LEU A 4 -3.65 -6.64 -24.66
C LEU A 4 -2.86 -7.15 -23.47
N THR A 5 -1.53 -7.22 -23.57
CA THR A 5 -0.66 -7.61 -22.45
C THR A 5 -0.77 -6.63 -21.29
N SER A 6 -0.86 -5.32 -21.56
CA SER A 6 -1.07 -4.32 -20.49
C SER A 6 -2.37 -4.58 -19.73
N ILE A 7 -3.48 -4.75 -20.46
CA ILE A 7 -4.80 -5.01 -19.87
C ILE A 7 -4.78 -6.30 -19.05
N TYR A 8 -4.14 -7.36 -19.56
CA TYR A 8 -4.03 -8.62 -18.85
C TYR A 8 -3.27 -8.48 -17.52
N LEU A 9 -2.14 -7.78 -17.51
CA LEU A 9 -1.38 -7.53 -16.28
C LEU A 9 -2.16 -6.66 -15.29
N ASP A 10 -2.87 -5.64 -15.78
CA ASP A 10 -3.70 -4.79 -14.94
C ASP A 10 -4.88 -5.56 -14.33
N LEU A 11 -5.48 -6.49 -15.07
CA LEU A 11 -6.52 -7.39 -14.55
C LEU A 11 -5.99 -8.28 -13.42
N ILE A 12 -4.83 -8.92 -13.60
CA ILE A 12 -4.26 -9.77 -12.54
C ILE A 12 -3.96 -8.94 -11.29
N ARG A 13 -3.36 -7.75 -11.46
CA ARG A 13 -3.06 -6.85 -10.35
C ARG A 13 -4.33 -6.40 -9.64
N PHE A 14 -5.39 -6.09 -10.38
CA PHE A 14 -6.69 -5.73 -9.83
C PHE A 14 -7.29 -6.90 -9.03
N THR A 15 -7.30 -8.11 -9.58
CA THR A 15 -7.81 -9.30 -8.88
C THR A 15 -7.00 -9.58 -7.62
N ALA A 16 -5.67 -9.49 -7.68
CA ALA A 16 -4.80 -9.66 -6.51
C ALA A 16 -5.14 -8.62 -5.43
N ALA A 17 -5.24 -7.34 -5.79
CA ALA A 17 -5.64 -6.28 -4.85
C ALA A 17 -7.03 -6.53 -4.24
N LEU A 18 -7.99 -7.03 -5.03
CA LEU A 18 -9.32 -7.39 -4.54
C LEU A 18 -9.26 -8.54 -3.52
N VAL A 19 -8.45 -9.57 -3.77
CA VAL A 19 -8.24 -10.67 -2.82
C VAL A 19 -7.65 -10.15 -1.51
N VAL A 20 -6.69 -9.22 -1.56
CA VAL A 20 -6.14 -8.57 -0.36
C VAL A 20 -7.22 -7.86 0.44
N VAL A 21 -8.05 -7.05 -0.23
CA VAL A 21 -9.17 -6.32 0.41
C VAL A 21 -10.16 -7.28 1.05
N LEU A 22 -10.58 -8.33 0.34
CA LEU A 22 -11.51 -9.32 0.86
C LEU A 22 -10.91 -10.13 2.03
N SER A 23 -9.62 -10.44 1.97
CA SER A 23 -8.91 -11.11 3.06
C SER A 23 -8.89 -10.26 4.33
N HIS A 24 -8.63 -8.95 4.22
CA HIS A 24 -8.68 -8.04 5.36
C HIS A 24 -10.13 -7.87 5.87
N ALA A 25 -11.09 -7.70 4.97
CA ALA A 25 -12.51 -7.57 5.31
C ALA A 25 -13.05 -8.80 6.08
N ALA A 26 -12.57 -10.00 5.76
CA ALA A 26 -12.90 -11.22 6.50
C ALA A 26 -12.37 -11.21 7.95
N GLY A 27 -11.32 -10.42 8.25
CA GLY A 27 -10.82 -10.20 9.61
C GLY A 27 -11.67 -9.24 10.44
N PHE A 28 -12.38 -8.31 9.77
CA PHE A 28 -13.28 -7.33 10.39
C PHE A 28 -14.77 -7.72 10.28
N THR A 29 -15.09 -8.88 9.76
CA THR A 29 -16.48 -9.30 9.63
C THR A 29 -16.62 -10.76 10.04
N SER A 30 -17.85 -11.19 10.33
CA SER A 30 -18.14 -12.61 10.48
C SER A 30 -18.11 -13.37 9.14
N LEU A 31 -17.87 -12.68 8.02
CA LEU A 31 -17.81 -13.27 6.68
C LEU A 31 -16.45 -13.95 6.46
N LYS A 32 -16.35 -15.19 6.92
CA LYS A 32 -15.22 -16.07 6.59
C LYS A 32 -15.47 -16.73 5.25
N ILE A 33 -14.87 -16.19 4.18
CA ILE A 33 -14.76 -16.90 2.90
C ILE A 33 -13.46 -17.72 2.95
N PRO A 34 -13.51 -19.04 3.25
CA PRO A 34 -12.34 -19.78 3.75
C PRO A 34 -11.14 -19.74 2.80
N ILE A 35 -11.40 -19.74 1.49
CA ILE A 35 -10.35 -19.69 0.46
C ILE A 35 -9.75 -18.29 0.38
N ILE A 36 -10.56 -17.23 0.42
CA ILE A 36 -10.09 -15.87 0.19
C ILE A 36 -9.39 -15.31 1.44
N SER A 37 -9.88 -15.64 2.63
CA SER A 37 -9.30 -15.16 3.90
C SER A 37 -7.88 -15.66 4.16
N GLY A 38 -7.46 -16.75 3.51
CA GLY A 38 -6.13 -17.31 3.65
C GLY A 38 -5.14 -16.87 2.56
N LEU A 39 -5.60 -16.18 1.51
CA LEU A 39 -4.80 -15.85 0.33
C LEU A 39 -4.28 -14.41 0.31
N GLY A 40 -4.52 -13.63 1.37
CA GLY A 40 -4.11 -12.24 1.43
C GLY A 40 -2.61 -12.05 1.21
N THR A 41 -1.78 -12.86 1.88
CA THR A 41 -0.32 -12.77 1.81
C THR A 41 0.19 -13.09 0.40
N GLU A 42 -0.28 -14.17 -0.21
CA GLU A 42 0.10 -14.60 -1.55
C GLU A 42 -0.37 -13.58 -2.60
N ALA A 43 -1.56 -13.02 -2.43
CA ALA A 43 -2.09 -11.99 -3.32
C ALA A 43 -1.26 -10.69 -3.25
N VAL A 44 -0.80 -10.29 -2.06
CA VAL A 44 0.15 -9.17 -1.92
C VAL A 44 1.42 -9.47 -2.72
N VAL A 45 2.00 -10.67 -2.60
CA VAL A 45 3.22 -11.03 -3.36
C VAL A 45 2.99 -10.91 -4.88
N VAL A 46 1.90 -11.46 -5.40
CA VAL A 46 1.55 -11.35 -6.84
C VAL A 46 1.41 -9.88 -7.26
N PHE A 47 0.71 -9.08 -6.48
CA PHE A 47 0.52 -7.66 -6.74
C PHE A 47 1.85 -6.89 -6.79
N PHE A 48 2.76 -7.16 -5.85
CA PHE A 48 4.07 -6.52 -5.77
C PHE A 48 4.98 -6.91 -6.93
N VAL A 49 5.12 -8.21 -7.22
CA VAL A 49 6.00 -8.71 -8.30
C VAL A 49 5.56 -8.16 -9.66
N LEU A 50 4.26 -8.22 -9.97
CA LEU A 50 3.74 -7.70 -11.23
C LEU A 50 3.85 -6.17 -11.33
N SER A 51 3.66 -5.45 -10.22
CA SER A 51 3.87 -4.00 -10.19
C SER A 51 5.33 -3.66 -10.47
N GLY A 52 6.29 -4.41 -9.90
CA GLY A 52 7.72 -4.26 -10.18
C GLY A 52 8.06 -4.50 -11.65
N TYR A 53 7.53 -5.58 -12.25
CA TYR A 53 7.69 -5.86 -13.68
C TYR A 53 7.18 -4.72 -14.58
N VAL A 54 5.98 -4.21 -14.30
CA VAL A 54 5.39 -3.12 -15.08
C VAL A 54 6.20 -1.83 -14.92
N ILE A 55 6.68 -1.53 -13.71
CA ILE A 55 7.52 -0.35 -13.47
C ILE A 55 8.83 -0.47 -14.22
N ALA A 56 9.55 -1.60 -14.12
CA ALA A 56 10.79 -1.81 -14.88
C ALA A 56 10.58 -1.65 -16.38
N TYR A 57 9.49 -2.22 -16.92
CA TYR A 57 9.12 -2.06 -18.33
C TYR A 57 8.88 -0.58 -18.69
N VAL A 58 8.07 0.15 -17.91
CA VAL A 58 7.74 1.55 -18.18
C VAL A 58 8.97 2.45 -18.03
N SER A 59 9.80 2.22 -17.03
CA SER A 59 11.00 3.03 -16.79
C SER A 59 12.00 2.92 -17.94
N ASN A 60 12.16 1.73 -18.52
CA ASN A 60 13.04 1.52 -19.68
C ASN A 60 12.49 2.09 -21.00
N ASN A 61 11.19 2.39 -21.10
CA ASN A 61 10.54 2.78 -22.37
C ASN A 61 9.94 4.20 -22.37
N LYS A 62 9.69 4.80 -21.20
CA LYS A 62 8.92 6.05 -21.08
C LYS A 62 9.47 7.05 -20.06
N GLU A 63 10.25 6.62 -19.06
CA GLU A 63 10.72 7.49 -17.98
C GLU A 63 12.23 7.74 -18.13
N ASN A 64 12.60 8.57 -19.12
CA ASN A 64 13.98 8.73 -19.57
C ASN A 64 14.91 9.51 -18.61
N ASN A 65 14.42 9.97 -17.46
CA ASN A 65 15.25 10.62 -16.45
C ASN A 65 14.70 10.40 -15.03
N TYR A 66 15.59 10.57 -14.05
CA TYR A 66 15.30 10.34 -12.64
C TYR A 66 14.13 11.19 -12.14
N ALA A 67 14.01 12.45 -12.57
CA ALA A 67 12.95 13.35 -12.12
C ALA A 67 11.57 12.86 -12.57
N ALA A 68 11.44 12.40 -13.82
CA ALA A 68 10.20 11.82 -14.35
C ALA A 68 9.82 10.53 -13.60
N PHE A 69 10.79 9.65 -13.36
CA PHE A 69 10.61 8.42 -12.60
C PHE A 69 10.09 8.69 -11.18
N PHE A 70 10.81 9.48 -10.38
CA PHE A 70 10.44 9.76 -8.99
C PHE A 70 9.13 10.53 -8.88
N LYS A 71 8.85 11.46 -9.80
CA LYS A 71 7.57 12.17 -9.84
C LYS A 71 6.40 11.22 -10.09
N ALA A 72 6.53 10.28 -11.04
CA ALA A 72 5.49 9.30 -11.34
C ALA A 72 5.21 8.38 -10.14
N ARG A 73 6.27 7.95 -9.42
CA ARG A 73 6.12 7.12 -8.21
C ARG A 73 5.50 7.91 -7.04
N ALA A 74 5.91 9.16 -6.83
CA ALA A 74 5.33 10.01 -5.80
C ALA A 74 3.82 10.24 -6.05
N ILE A 75 3.41 10.58 -7.28
CA ILE A 75 2.00 10.76 -7.63
C ILE A 75 1.21 9.46 -7.37
N ARG A 76 1.77 8.30 -7.75
CA ARG A 76 1.15 7.00 -7.51
C ARG A 76 0.88 6.75 -6.02
N ILE A 77 1.85 7.04 -5.15
CA ILE A 77 1.71 6.81 -3.71
C ILE A 77 0.79 7.84 -3.07
N TYR A 78 1.06 9.13 -3.26
CA TYR A 78 0.30 10.19 -2.58
C TYR A 78 -1.16 10.27 -3.02
N SER A 79 -1.47 9.85 -4.26
CA SER A 79 -2.88 9.77 -4.72
C SER A 79 -3.72 8.73 -3.97
N VAL A 80 -3.09 7.77 -3.30
CA VAL A 80 -3.77 6.75 -2.49
C VAL A 80 -3.58 7.01 -1.00
N LEU A 81 -2.37 7.34 -0.57
CA LEU A 81 -2.01 7.54 0.84
C LEU A 81 -2.83 8.65 1.50
N VAL A 82 -2.90 9.83 0.88
CA VAL A 82 -3.58 10.99 1.48
C VAL A 82 -5.08 10.73 1.61
N PRO A 83 -5.80 10.27 0.56
CA PRO A 83 -7.20 9.89 0.71
C PRO A 83 -7.40 8.76 1.73
N ALA A 84 -6.54 7.74 1.76
CA ALA A 84 -6.68 6.61 2.70
C ALA A 84 -6.59 7.07 4.16
N ILE A 85 -5.63 7.94 4.51
CA ILE A 85 -5.51 8.48 5.87
C ILE A 85 -6.73 9.33 6.24
N LEU A 86 -7.18 10.22 5.34
CA LEU A 86 -8.34 11.06 5.58
C LEU A 86 -9.62 10.23 5.77
N ILE A 87 -9.86 9.25 4.88
CA ILE A 87 -11.01 8.35 4.97
C ILE A 87 -10.96 7.57 6.28
N THR A 88 -9.80 7.02 6.65
CA THR A 88 -9.62 6.31 7.93
C THR A 88 -9.97 7.22 9.10
N PHE A 89 -9.43 8.44 9.13
CA PHE A 89 -9.71 9.41 10.19
C PHE A 89 -11.22 9.63 10.37
N PHE A 90 -11.94 9.93 9.29
CA PHE A 90 -13.38 10.20 9.39
C PHE A 90 -14.18 8.94 9.75
N LEU A 91 -13.90 7.81 9.11
CA LEU A 91 -14.63 6.56 9.37
C LEU A 91 -14.40 6.06 10.79
N ASP A 92 -13.18 6.18 11.33
CA ASP A 92 -12.89 5.76 12.69
C ASP A 92 -13.57 6.64 13.73
N HIS A 93 -13.60 7.96 13.54
CA HIS A 93 -14.31 8.86 14.45
C HIS A 93 -15.82 8.60 14.45
N ILE A 94 -16.38 8.28 13.28
CA ILE A 94 -17.79 7.88 13.16
C ILE A 94 -17.99 6.52 13.84
N GLY A 95 -17.16 5.54 13.54
CA GLY A 95 -17.27 4.17 14.06
C GLY A 95 -17.10 4.08 15.57
N LEU A 96 -16.12 4.78 16.14
CA LEU A 96 -15.89 4.86 17.59
C LEU A 96 -17.07 5.48 18.35
N LYS A 97 -17.80 6.42 17.72
CA LYS A 97 -19.00 7.01 18.30
C LYS A 97 -20.16 6.01 18.39
N TYR A 98 -20.29 5.11 17.41
CA TYR A 98 -21.38 4.14 17.35
C TYR A 98 -21.09 2.83 18.09
N ASN A 99 -19.88 2.30 17.95
CA ASN A 99 -19.51 1.01 18.53
C ASN A 99 -18.03 0.97 18.97
N PRO A 100 -17.68 1.63 20.09
CA PRO A 100 -16.30 1.68 20.55
C PRO A 100 -15.77 0.31 20.98
N SER A 101 -16.60 -0.56 21.56
CA SER A 101 -16.18 -1.89 22.02
C SER A 101 -15.69 -2.76 20.87
N TYR A 102 -16.29 -2.63 19.67
CA TYR A 102 -15.81 -3.29 18.47
C TYR A 102 -14.36 -2.89 18.16
N TYR A 103 -14.05 -1.60 18.12
CA TYR A 103 -12.69 -1.11 17.83
C TYR A 103 -11.65 -1.60 18.84
N PHE A 104 -11.94 -1.45 20.15
CA PHE A 104 -11.00 -1.89 21.20
C PHE A 104 -10.84 -3.41 21.29
N SER A 105 -11.75 -4.20 20.71
CA SER A 105 -11.61 -5.65 20.62
C SER A 105 -10.69 -6.12 19.49
N HIS A 106 -10.36 -5.23 18.53
CA HIS A 106 -9.49 -5.58 17.41
C HIS A 106 -8.02 -5.36 17.80
N PRO A 107 -7.14 -6.37 17.62
CA PRO A 107 -5.73 -6.28 18.02
C PRO A 107 -4.94 -5.27 17.16
N ASN A 108 -5.40 -4.98 15.95
CA ASN A 108 -4.73 -4.10 15.00
C ASN A 108 -5.25 -2.65 15.05
N PHE A 109 -6.09 -2.32 16.04
CA PHE A 109 -6.58 -0.97 16.24
C PHE A 109 -5.69 -0.20 17.20
N TYR A 110 -5.29 1.01 16.80
CA TYR A 110 -4.50 1.92 17.62
C TYR A 110 -5.20 3.26 17.73
N SER A 111 -5.42 3.75 18.95
CA SER A 111 -6.09 5.04 19.19
C SER A 111 -5.14 6.23 19.03
N ASP A 112 -4.23 6.18 18.06
CA ASP A 112 -3.31 7.27 17.72
C ASP A 112 -3.74 7.93 16.41
N TYR A 113 -4.13 9.20 16.52
CA TYR A 113 -4.46 10.10 15.41
C TYR A 113 -3.62 11.39 15.48
N SER A 114 -2.47 11.33 16.18
CA SER A 114 -1.66 12.50 16.40
C SER A 114 -1.15 13.06 15.07
N PHE A 115 -1.07 14.39 15.00
CA PHE A 115 -0.49 15.07 13.84
C PHE A 115 0.95 14.62 13.58
N PHE A 116 1.69 14.25 14.64
CA PHE A 116 3.04 13.72 14.53
C PHE A 116 3.09 12.37 13.82
N THR A 117 2.18 11.44 14.16
CA THR A 117 2.06 10.15 13.47
C THR A 117 1.64 10.33 12.02
N PHE A 118 0.72 11.26 11.73
CA PHE A 118 0.39 11.63 10.35
C PHE A 118 1.63 12.07 9.55
N ILE A 119 2.42 13.00 10.09
CA ILE A 119 3.65 13.46 9.43
C ILE A 119 4.64 12.31 9.23
N LYS A 120 4.88 11.48 10.24
CA LYS A 120 5.76 10.31 10.09
C LYS A 120 5.31 9.38 8.96
N LEU A 121 4.02 9.08 8.86
CA LEU A 121 3.48 8.19 7.82
C LEU A 121 3.57 8.81 6.42
N VAL A 122 3.32 10.11 6.29
CA VAL A 122 3.48 10.86 5.03
C VAL A 122 4.93 10.83 4.54
N PHE A 123 5.90 10.82 5.46
CA PHE A 123 7.32 10.71 5.15
C PHE A 123 7.87 9.28 5.21
N PHE A 124 6.99 8.27 5.30
CA PHE A 124 7.36 6.85 5.31
C PHE A 124 8.26 6.41 6.47
N LEU A 125 8.15 7.11 7.60
CA LEU A 125 8.88 6.87 8.85
C LEU A 125 8.05 6.10 9.89
N GLY A 126 7.06 5.33 9.43
CA GLY A 126 6.17 4.53 10.28
C GLY A 126 6.83 3.26 10.82
N GLU A 127 7.66 2.63 9.98
CA GLU A 127 8.24 1.31 10.23
C GLU A 127 9.77 1.38 10.40
N GLY A 128 10.31 0.56 11.30
CA GLY A 128 11.75 0.35 11.48
C GLY A 128 12.24 0.54 12.93
N PHE A 129 13.41 0.00 13.26
CA PHE A 129 14.06 0.12 14.59
C PHE A 129 13.10 -0.07 15.79
N ASN A 130 12.36 -1.19 15.82
CA ASN A 130 11.34 -1.51 16.83
C ASN A 130 10.13 -0.55 16.88
N GLN A 131 9.91 0.23 15.81
CA GLN A 131 8.76 1.09 15.65
C GLN A 131 7.79 0.48 14.62
N HIS A 132 6.51 0.47 14.97
CA HIS A 132 5.38 0.16 14.10
C HIS A 132 4.29 1.18 14.40
N LEU A 133 4.08 2.13 13.49
CA LEU A 133 3.08 3.19 13.66
C LEU A 133 1.86 2.89 12.82
N VAL A 134 0.71 2.84 13.49
CA VAL A 134 -0.58 2.65 12.86
C VAL A 134 -1.42 3.89 13.10
N PHE A 135 -2.14 4.32 12.06
CA PHE A 135 -3.08 5.43 12.15
C PHE A 135 -4.49 4.86 12.27
N GLY A 136 -5.06 4.90 13.48
CA GLY A 136 -6.40 4.37 13.73
C GLY A 136 -6.50 2.86 13.47
N SER A 137 -7.43 2.48 12.59
CA SER A 137 -7.61 1.11 12.11
C SER A 137 -6.79 0.77 10.85
N ASN A 138 -6.00 1.70 10.31
CA ASN A 138 -5.30 1.52 9.05
C ASN A 138 -3.94 0.84 9.24
N GLU A 139 -3.97 -0.38 9.77
CA GLU A 139 -2.78 -1.23 9.93
C GLU A 139 -2.03 -1.45 8.60
N PRO A 140 -2.69 -1.70 7.44
CA PRO A 140 -1.99 -1.97 6.18
C PRO A 140 -1.11 -0.82 5.64
N ILE A 141 -1.10 0.36 6.27
CA ILE A 141 -0.27 1.49 5.86
C ILE A 141 1.23 1.20 5.91
N TRP A 142 1.65 0.21 6.71
CA TRP A 142 3.05 -0.18 6.87
C TRP A 142 3.71 -0.55 5.52
N SER A 143 2.96 -1.18 4.61
CA SER A 143 3.51 -1.68 3.34
C SER A 143 3.94 -0.55 2.39
N ILE A 144 3.35 0.64 2.52
CA ILE A 144 3.67 1.79 1.66
C ILE A 144 5.08 2.30 1.93
N GLY A 145 5.54 2.24 3.19
CA GLY A 145 6.91 2.63 3.52
C GLY A 145 7.95 1.75 2.82
N PHE A 146 7.71 0.43 2.79
CA PHE A 146 8.55 -0.50 2.04
C PHE A 146 8.48 -0.27 0.52
N GLU A 147 7.29 0.01 -0.03
CA GLU A 147 7.13 0.36 -1.46
C GLU A 147 7.99 1.58 -1.84
N CYS A 148 8.04 2.61 -1.00
CA CYS A 148 8.90 3.78 -1.19
C CYS A 148 10.38 3.41 -1.23
N ILE A 149 10.85 2.59 -0.29
CA ILE A 149 12.25 2.14 -0.25
C ILE A 149 12.59 1.36 -1.53
N TYR A 150 11.70 0.47 -1.99
CA TYR A 150 11.91 -0.26 -3.25
C TYR A 150 12.02 0.67 -4.46
N TYR A 151 11.22 1.74 -4.52
CA TYR A 151 11.34 2.73 -5.60
C TYR A 151 12.64 3.52 -5.54
N ILE A 152 13.11 3.90 -4.35
CA ILE A 152 14.39 4.59 -4.17
C ILE A 152 15.55 3.69 -4.61
N LEU A 153 15.57 2.44 -4.13
CA LEU A 153 16.61 1.47 -4.49
C LEU A 153 16.61 1.18 -5.98
N PHE A 154 15.45 0.91 -6.58
CA PHE A 154 15.34 0.64 -8.01
C PHE A 154 15.76 1.85 -8.85
N GLY A 155 15.31 3.05 -8.49
CA GLY A 155 15.71 4.29 -9.17
C GLY A 155 17.21 4.56 -9.05
N ALA A 156 17.79 4.36 -7.86
CA ALA A 156 19.23 4.50 -7.66
C ALA A 156 20.02 3.53 -8.54
N LEU A 157 19.63 2.26 -8.60
CA LEU A 157 20.27 1.26 -9.47
C LEU A 157 20.18 1.65 -10.95
N LEU A 158 19.02 2.14 -11.39
CA LEU A 158 18.75 2.46 -12.78
C LEU A 158 19.46 3.74 -13.25
N PHE A 159 19.59 4.76 -12.40
CA PHE A 159 20.17 6.06 -12.78
C PHE A 159 21.61 6.30 -12.30
N CYS A 160 22.12 5.52 -11.33
CA CYS A 160 23.51 5.64 -10.85
C CYS A 160 24.48 4.64 -11.48
N GLY A 161 24.08 3.95 -12.57
CA GLY A 161 25.02 3.24 -13.45
C GLY A 161 25.31 1.77 -13.12
N PHE A 162 24.37 1.04 -12.51
CA PHE A 162 24.54 -0.42 -12.33
C PHE A 162 23.96 -1.26 -13.48
N VAL A 163 23.26 -0.63 -14.42
CA VAL A 163 22.64 -1.28 -15.59
C VAL A 163 22.86 -0.37 -16.80
N GLU A 164 23.99 -0.54 -17.48
CA GLU A 164 24.20 -0.09 -18.88
C GLU A 164 23.88 -1.25 -19.83
#